data_AF-A0A2D0KAY2-F1
#
_entry.id   AF-A0A2D0KAY2-F1
#
_cell.length_a   1.000
_cell.length_b   1.000
_cell.length_c   1.000
_cell.angle_alpha   90.00
_cell.angle_beta   90.00
_cell.angle_gamma   90.00
#
_symmetry.space_group_name_H-M   'P 1'
#
loop_
_entity.id
_entity.type
_entity.pdbx_description
1 polymer ?
#
loop_
_entity_poly.entity_id
_entity_poly.type
_entity_poly.pdbx_seq_one_letter_code
_entity_poly.pdbx_strand_id
1 'polypeptide(L)'
;MEGGAEQAELALEALREQIERAVINGYELTKVVQQFSEIRSQIDIDASGEGHFAQLLMDIDIEYYQGPEDFYPIETHSLDGIDVTIAMPEHTPEPHIRINLE
;
A
#
# COMPACT_ATOMS: atom_id res chain seq x y z
N MET A 1 -29.23 32.51 -21.28
CA MET A 1 -28.82 31.48 -20.30
C MET A 1 -27.52 31.99 -19.70
N GLU A 2 -27.60 32.82 -18.67
CA GLU A 2 -26.42 33.27 -17.92
C GLU A 2 -26.23 32.34 -16.72
N GLY A 3 -24.98 31.93 -16.43
CA GLY A 3 -24.60 31.21 -15.21
C GLY A 3 -24.47 29.69 -15.30
N GLY A 4 -24.66 29.05 -16.47
CA GLY A 4 -24.54 27.59 -16.59
C GLY A 4 -23.14 27.04 -16.29
N ALA A 5 -22.09 27.75 -16.75
CA ALA A 5 -20.70 27.40 -16.47
C ALA A 5 -20.34 27.56 -14.98
N GLU A 6 -20.77 28.67 -14.37
CA GLU A 6 -20.56 28.94 -12.94
C GLU A 6 -21.30 27.92 -12.05
N GLN A 7 -22.52 27.54 -12.43
CA GLN A 7 -23.26 26.47 -11.74
C GLN A 7 -22.58 25.11 -11.86
N ALA A 8 -22.01 24.81 -13.04
CA ALA A 8 -21.26 23.57 -13.25
C ALA A 8 -19.97 23.54 -12.41
N GLU A 9 -19.25 24.66 -12.33
CA GLU A 9 -18.07 24.81 -11.48
C GLU A 9 -18.40 24.53 -10.00
N LEU A 10 -19.41 25.22 -9.47
CA LEU A 10 -19.86 25.02 -8.08
C LEU A 10 -20.31 23.59 -7.80
N ALA A 11 -20.98 22.96 -8.76
CA ALA A 11 -21.38 21.56 -8.64
C ALA A 11 -20.18 20.61 -8.60
N LEU A 12 -19.13 20.88 -9.40
CA LEU A 12 -17.90 20.10 -9.40
C LEU A 12 -17.06 20.32 -8.14
N GLU A 13 -17.03 21.54 -7.58
CA GLU A 13 -16.42 21.80 -6.29
C GLU A 13 -17.10 21.02 -5.16
N ALA A 14 -18.44 21.03 -5.14
CA ALA A 14 -19.22 20.26 -4.18
C ALA A 14 -18.98 18.75 -4.34
N LEU A 15 -18.93 18.26 -5.58
CA LEU A 15 -18.63 16.86 -5.88
C LEU A 15 -17.22 16.47 -5.41
N ARG A 16 -16.22 17.32 -5.65
CA ARG A 16 -14.85 17.11 -5.17
C ARG A 16 -14.83 16.95 -3.64
N GLU A 17 -15.47 17.86 -2.90
CA GLU A 17 -15.50 17.78 -1.44
C GLU A 17 -16.25 16.53 -0.94
N GLN A 18 -17.29 16.10 -1.64
CA GLN A 18 -18.00 14.85 -1.32
C GLN A 18 -17.12 13.63 -1.54
N ILE A 19 -16.37 13.58 -2.65
CA ILE A 19 -15.43 12.49 -2.95
C ILE A 19 -14.31 12.46 -1.90
N GLU A 20 -13.66 13.59 -1.61
CA GLU A 20 -12.60 13.68 -0.60
C GLU A 20 -13.08 13.16 0.76
N ARG A 21 -14.25 13.60 1.21
CA ARG A 21 -14.84 13.12 2.48
C ARG A 21 -15.18 11.64 2.45
N ALA A 22 -15.72 11.13 1.34
CA ALA A 22 -16.08 9.72 1.22
C ALA A 22 -14.85 8.81 1.21
N VAL A 23 -13.77 9.25 0.57
CA VAL A 23 -12.49 8.51 0.50
C VAL A 23 -11.79 8.51 1.85
N ILE A 24 -11.59 9.69 2.46
CA ILE A 24 -10.86 9.82 3.73
C ILE A 24 -11.62 9.15 4.89
N ASN A 25 -12.95 9.31 4.94
CA ASN A 25 -13.77 8.75 6.02
C ASN A 25 -14.33 7.35 5.71
N GLY A 26 -13.99 6.80 4.54
CA GLY A 26 -14.43 5.47 4.13
C GLY A 26 -13.84 4.41 5.05
N TYR A 27 -14.68 3.81 5.89
CA TYR A 27 -14.22 2.81 6.87
C TYR A 27 -13.54 1.61 6.21
N GLU A 28 -14.05 1.12 5.08
CA GLU A 28 -13.44 0.01 4.36
C GLU A 28 -12.08 0.37 3.74
N LEU A 29 -11.87 1.62 3.33
CA LEU A 29 -10.58 2.10 2.80
C LEU A 29 -9.57 2.28 3.93
N THR A 30 -9.97 2.95 5.01
CA THR A 30 -9.11 3.22 6.17
C THR A 30 -8.63 1.96 6.91
N LYS A 31 -9.29 0.81 6.73
CA LYS A 31 -8.81 -0.49 7.23
C LYS A 31 -7.57 -1.02 6.51
N VAL A 32 -7.46 -0.74 5.21
CA VAL A 32 -6.47 -1.39 4.32
C VAL A 32 -5.42 -0.41 3.81
N VAL A 33 -5.72 0.88 3.87
CA VAL A 33 -4.80 1.96 3.49
C VAL A 33 -3.93 2.33 4.69
N GLN A 34 -2.62 2.36 4.49
CA GLN A 34 -1.69 2.84 5.49
C GLN A 34 -1.71 4.38 5.54
N GLN A 35 -1.65 5.02 4.38
CA GLN A 35 -1.76 6.47 4.26
C GLN A 35 -2.27 6.90 2.88
N PHE A 36 -3.00 8.02 2.86
CA PHE A 36 -3.25 8.81 1.65
C PHE A 36 -2.11 9.82 1.53
N SER A 37 -1.18 9.57 0.62
CA SER A 37 0.06 10.35 0.51
C SER A 37 -0.18 11.70 -0.17
N GLU A 38 -1.09 11.75 -1.14
CA GLU A 38 -1.46 12.98 -1.82
C GLU A 38 -2.88 12.89 -2.41
N ILE A 39 -3.61 14.00 -2.40
CA ILE A 39 -4.89 14.15 -3.11
C ILE A 39 -4.80 15.44 -3.91
N ARG A 40 -4.89 15.33 -5.23
CA ARG A 40 -4.90 16.44 -6.18
C ARG A 40 -6.20 16.47 -6.95
N SER A 41 -6.59 17.65 -7.40
CA SER A 41 -7.75 17.81 -8.26
C SER A 41 -7.59 18.98 -9.21
N GLN A 42 -8.24 18.88 -10.35
CA GLN A 42 -8.33 19.93 -11.35
C GLN A 42 -9.76 19.99 -11.87
N ILE A 43 -10.34 21.19 -11.87
CA ILE A 43 -11.60 21.46 -12.55
C ILE A 43 -11.27 22.16 -13.87
N ASP A 44 -11.83 21.67 -14.96
CA ASP A 44 -11.72 22.27 -16.28
C ASP A 44 -13.13 22.59 -16.81
N ILE A 45 -13.27 23.76 -17.44
CA ILE A 45 -14.54 24.27 -17.92
C ILE A 45 -14.34 24.73 -19.36
N ASP A 46 -14.98 24.03 -20.28
CA ASP A 46 -15.05 24.42 -21.68
C ASP A 46 -16.40 25.07 -21.98
N ALA A 47 -16.37 26.40 -22.13
CA ALA A 47 -17.51 27.21 -22.54
C ALA A 47 -17.42 27.68 -24.00
N SER A 48 -16.47 27.17 -24.79
CA SER A 48 -16.14 27.67 -26.13
C SER A 48 -17.02 27.09 -27.26
N GLY A 49 -17.82 26.05 -26.98
CA GLY A 49 -18.67 25.35 -27.96
C GLY A 49 -20.18 25.38 -27.66
N GLU A 50 -20.96 24.66 -28.50
CA GLU A 50 -22.44 24.57 -28.42
C GLU A 50 -22.92 23.74 -27.22
N GLY A 51 -22.03 22.92 -26.64
CA GLY A 51 -22.23 22.24 -25.36
C GLY A 51 -21.27 22.83 -24.32
N HIS A 52 -21.81 23.49 -23.30
CA HIS A 52 -21.03 23.83 -22.11
C HIS A 52 -20.68 22.52 -21.38
N PHE A 53 -19.39 22.21 -21.25
CA PHE A 53 -18.89 21.02 -20.58
C PHE A 53 -17.97 21.42 -19.42
N ALA A 54 -18.11 20.72 -18.29
CA ALA A 54 -17.23 20.90 -17.15
C ALA A 54 -16.80 19.53 -16.65
N GLN A 55 -15.53 19.41 -16.25
CA GLN A 55 -14.91 18.17 -15.83
C GLN A 55 -14.16 18.37 -14.50
N LEU A 56 -14.26 17.37 -13.62
CA LEU A 56 -13.42 17.22 -12.45
C LEU A 56 -12.49 16.03 -12.67
N LEU A 57 -11.17 16.28 -12.65
CA LEU A 57 -10.13 15.26 -12.59
C LEU A 57 -9.59 15.20 -11.16
N MET A 58 -9.44 13.99 -10.62
CA MET A 58 -8.88 13.78 -9.28
C MET A 58 -7.83 12.67 -9.33
N ASP A 59 -6.66 12.95 -8.75
CA ASP A 59 -5.59 11.98 -8.55
C ASP A 59 -5.42 11.74 -7.06
N ILE A 60 -5.44 10.48 -6.64
CA ILE A 60 -5.35 10.07 -5.24
C ILE A 60 -4.21 9.07 -5.12
N ASP A 61 -3.15 9.48 -4.45
CA ASP A 61 -1.97 8.65 -4.21
C ASP A 61 -2.16 7.93 -2.87
N ILE A 62 -2.15 6.60 -2.90
CA ILE A 62 -2.47 5.74 -1.75
C ILE A 62 -1.33 4.76 -1.52
N GLU A 63 -0.90 4.65 -0.27
CA GLU A 63 0.06 3.63 0.18
C GLU A 63 -0.64 2.54 0.97
N TYR A 64 -0.30 1.30 0.63
CA TYR A 64 -0.76 0.10 1.30
C TYR A 64 0.41 -0.55 2.02
N TYR A 65 0.15 -1.05 3.23
CA TYR A 65 1.11 -1.92 3.88
C TYR A 65 1.20 -3.23 3.10
N GLN A 66 2.42 -3.64 2.74
CA GLN A 66 2.71 -4.98 2.24
C GLN A 66 3.53 -5.71 3.30
N GLY A 67 2.96 -6.78 3.85
CA GLY A 67 3.58 -7.54 4.93
C GLY A 67 4.57 -8.59 4.41
N PRO A 68 5.42 -9.16 5.27
CA PRO A 68 6.33 -10.28 4.94
C PRO A 68 5.66 -11.43 4.16
N GLU A 69 4.37 -11.64 4.37
CA GLU A 69 3.50 -12.59 3.68
C GLU A 69 3.27 -12.28 2.20
N ASP A 70 3.34 -11.01 1.79
CA ASP A 70 3.25 -10.57 0.40
C ASP A 70 4.61 -10.64 -0.31
N PHE A 71 5.70 -10.80 0.44
CA PHE A 71 7.02 -11.10 -0.12
C PHE A 71 7.10 -12.59 -0.46
N TYR A 72 7.91 -12.96 -1.46
CA TYR A 72 8.18 -14.36 -1.76
C TYR A 72 8.65 -15.07 -0.48
N PRO A 73 7.91 -16.07 0.02
CA PRO A 73 8.31 -16.78 1.22
C PRO A 73 9.67 -17.41 0.95
N ILE A 74 10.63 -17.17 1.85
CA ILE A 74 11.88 -17.92 1.82
C ILE A 74 11.51 -19.32 2.25
N GLU A 75 11.49 -20.26 1.30
CA GLU A 75 11.33 -21.68 1.61
C GLU A 75 12.42 -22.07 2.58
N THR A 76 12.04 -22.39 3.82
CA THR A 76 12.96 -22.95 4.79
C THR A 76 13.02 -24.46 4.56
N HIS A 77 14.23 -24.98 4.42
CA HIS A 77 14.44 -26.42 4.44
C HIS A 77 14.63 -26.87 5.89
N SER A 78 14.11 -28.06 6.21
CA SER A 78 14.49 -28.70 7.47
C SER A 78 16.00 -28.91 7.50
N LEU A 79 16.60 -28.80 8.68
CA LEU A 79 18.00 -29.12 8.86
C LEU A 79 18.21 -30.61 8.59
N ASP A 80 18.77 -30.95 7.43
CA ASP A 80 18.96 -32.35 7.01
C ASP A 80 19.99 -33.10 7.90
N GLY A 81 21.00 -32.38 8.42
CA GLY A 81 22.02 -32.96 9.29
C GLY A 81 23.09 -31.97 9.73
N ILE A 82 23.86 -32.36 10.75
CA ILE A 82 25.03 -31.63 11.24
C ILE A 82 26.21 -32.60 11.27
N ASP A 83 27.22 -32.34 10.44
CA ASP A 83 28.49 -33.06 10.51
C ASP A 83 29.41 -32.40 11.55
N VAL A 84 29.81 -33.16 12.56
CA VAL A 84 30.74 -32.71 13.61
C VAL A 84 32.01 -33.55 13.57
N THR A 85 33.15 -32.90 13.34
CA THR A 85 34.46 -33.54 13.45
C THR A 85 35.21 -32.98 14.64
N ILE A 86 35.67 -33.85 15.54
CA ILE A 86 36.46 -33.48 16.71
C ILE A 86 37.85 -34.09 16.57
N ALA A 87 38.87 -33.23 16.53
CA ALA A 87 40.25 -33.69 16.56
C ALA A 87 40.60 -34.13 17.98
N MET A 88 40.88 -35.43 18.14
CA MET A 88 41.26 -36.03 19.42
C MET A 88 42.74 -36.45 19.37
N PRO A 89 43.65 -35.69 20.03
CA PRO A 89 45.03 -36.12 20.23
C PRO A 89 45.10 -37.45 20.99
N GLU A 90 46.22 -38.17 20.88
CA GLU A 90 46.39 -39.40 21.65
C GLU A 90 46.25 -39.15 23.16
N HIS A 91 45.60 -40.11 23.85
CA HIS A 91 45.27 -40.06 25.28
C HIS A 91 44.27 -38.98 25.70
N THR A 92 43.47 -38.43 24.78
CA THR A 92 42.36 -37.55 25.15
C THR A 92 41.06 -38.33 25.42
N PRO A 93 40.29 -37.97 26.46
CA PRO A 93 39.03 -38.65 26.80
C PRO A 93 37.98 -38.44 25.70
N GLU A 94 37.17 -39.45 25.40
CA GLU A 94 36.16 -39.41 24.33
C GLU A 94 35.27 -38.15 24.39
N PRO A 95 34.98 -37.51 23.25
CA PRO A 95 34.18 -36.30 23.25
C PRO A 95 32.69 -36.64 23.36
N HIS A 96 31.98 -35.93 24.24
CA HIS A 96 30.53 -35.99 24.32
C HIS A 96 29.91 -34.76 23.65
N ILE A 97 29.10 -34.98 22.62
CA ILE A 97 28.41 -33.92 21.88
C ILE A 97 26.93 -33.94 22.27
N ARG A 98 26.37 -32.78 22.64
CA ARG A 98 24.93 -32.56 22.78
C ARG A 98 24.54 -31.38 21.91
N ILE A 99 23.60 -31.58 21.00
CA ILE A 99 23.04 -30.53 20.15
C ILE A 99 21.57 -30.38 20.55
N ASN A 100 21.21 -29.18 21.02
CA ASN A 100 19.82 -28.83 21.29
C ASN A 100 19.32 -27.97 20.14
N LEU A 101 18.20 -28.36 19.53
CA LEU A 101 17.59 -27.67 18.39
C LEU A 101 16.27 -26.97 18.78
N GLU A 102 16.04 -26.80 20.10
CA GLU A 102 14.89 -26.14 20.72
C GLU A 102 15.24 -24.71 21.15
#